data_AF-A0A3D4TET5-F1
#
_entry.id   AF-A0A3D4TET5-F1
#
_cell.length_a   1.000
_cell.length_b   1.000
_cell.length_c   1.000
_cell.angle_alpha   90.00
_cell.angle_beta   90.00
_cell.angle_gamma   90.00
#
_symmetry.space_group_name_H-M   'P 1'
#
loop_
_entity.id
_entity.type
_entity.pdbx_description
1 polymer ?
#
loop_
_entity_poly.entity_id
_entity_poly.type
_entity_poly.pdbx_seq_one_letter_code
_entity_poly.pdbx_strand_id
1 'polypeptide(L)'
;MLGKRAGVLLLACLLTGGLYAQINVYPTNWWVGMKWNKVQLLIKGNSKDFASASCSVKYPGVQITKVHQLDNPLYLAVDITISPAAKPGKINFEFSNKQGKQTVAWELKPRRSGKGTAFAQGVKQKDFVYLIMPDRFRNGDYTNDRIAGMRDQTLNRDSVYHRHGGDLQGVIDGLDYLQNLGVTTVWMTPVLENDMPDRTEHGYAITNHYKVDPRHGGNEAYKKLSDELHKRGMKLIQDAVYNHVGVKHEFVLEQPTKDWLNQWPQYTNTNYKDQLLFDPYASPAEAAIMEKGWFTTQMPDLNHNNPYVANFLIQHALWSVEEFGVDGWRIDTYIYNNLPFMNRCNKALLDEYPKMTMFGETWVHGTANQAYFAENTFQTAFKSNLPGVTDFQTLFYGILPALNQPFGWTEGVNKLYTTLSND
;
A
#
# COMPACT_ATOMS: atom_id res chain seq x y z
N MET A 1 18.67 76.70 -5.81
CA MET A 1 18.98 75.30 -6.17
C MET A 1 19.29 74.53 -4.90
N LEU A 2 18.28 73.88 -4.33
CA LEU A 2 18.37 72.74 -3.38
C LEU A 2 16.96 72.46 -2.84
N GLY A 3 16.54 71.20 -2.91
CA GLY A 3 15.62 70.58 -1.97
C GLY A 3 14.12 70.61 -2.31
N LYS A 4 13.56 69.41 -2.57
CA LYS A 4 12.32 68.95 -1.92
C LYS A 4 12.25 67.42 -1.98
N ARG A 5 12.26 66.80 -0.80
CA ARG A 5 11.99 65.38 -0.54
C ARG A 5 10.49 65.14 -0.71
N ALA A 6 10.10 64.08 -1.42
CA ALA A 6 8.76 63.51 -1.36
C ALA A 6 8.90 62.06 -0.88
N GLY A 7 8.38 61.77 0.31
CA GLY A 7 8.30 60.41 0.85
C GLY A 7 7.15 59.66 0.19
N VAL A 8 7.44 58.46 -0.33
CA VAL A 8 6.43 57.52 -0.79
C VAL A 8 6.19 56.53 0.34
N LEU A 9 4.99 56.58 0.94
CA LEU A 9 4.49 55.51 1.82
C LEU A 9 4.18 54.29 0.95
N LEU A 10 4.91 53.19 1.14
CA LEU A 10 4.49 51.87 0.66
C LEU A 10 3.45 51.31 1.65
N LEU A 11 2.21 51.17 1.19
CA LEU A 11 1.18 50.41 1.89
C LEU A 11 1.46 48.91 1.69
N ALA A 12 2.01 48.24 2.70
CA ALA A 12 2.14 46.79 2.70
C ALA A 12 0.77 46.17 3.03
N CYS A 13 0.07 45.67 2.01
CA CYS A 13 -1.07 44.78 2.20
C CYS A 13 -0.57 43.44 2.75
N LEU A 14 -0.63 43.30 4.08
CA LEU A 14 -0.54 42.01 4.76
C LEU A 14 -1.79 41.19 4.41
N LEU A 15 -1.68 40.36 3.38
CA LEU A 15 -2.58 39.22 3.19
C LEU A 15 -2.21 38.17 4.24
N THR A 16 -2.86 38.23 5.40
CA THR A 16 -2.87 37.12 6.36
C THR A 16 -3.74 36.00 5.80
N GLY A 17 -3.21 35.27 4.84
CA GLY A 17 -3.74 33.97 4.43
C GLY A 17 -3.50 32.99 5.56
N GLY A 18 -4.47 32.84 6.46
CA GLY A 18 -4.48 31.74 7.42
C GLY A 18 -4.44 30.43 6.65
N LEU A 19 -3.40 29.63 6.84
CA LEU A 19 -3.34 28.23 6.44
C LEU A 19 -4.45 27.49 7.20
N TYR A 20 -5.64 27.44 6.62
CA TYR A 20 -6.68 26.53 7.12
C TYR A 20 -6.16 25.10 6.93
N ALA A 21 -6.05 24.35 8.02
CA ALA A 21 -5.64 22.95 7.95
C ALA A 21 -6.59 22.21 6.99
N GLN A 22 -6.02 21.47 6.06
CA GLN A 22 -6.76 20.75 5.01
C GLN A 22 -7.47 19.53 5.61
N ILE A 23 -8.73 19.33 5.22
CA ILE A 23 -9.48 18.11 5.55
C ILE A 23 -9.05 17.00 4.58
N ASN A 24 -8.64 15.86 5.13
CA ASN A 24 -8.26 14.69 4.32
C ASN A 24 -9.38 13.64 4.39
N VAL A 25 -9.64 12.98 3.26
CA VAL A 25 -10.64 11.92 3.13
C VAL A 25 -9.98 10.70 2.51
N TYR A 26 -10.18 9.53 3.13
CA TYR A 26 -9.66 8.25 2.65
C TYR A 26 -10.79 7.21 2.51
N PRO A 27 -10.91 6.50 1.38
CA PRO A 27 -10.12 6.68 0.15
C PRO A 27 -10.31 8.08 -0.46
N THR A 28 -9.31 8.57 -1.18
CA THR A 28 -9.30 9.93 -1.75
C THR A 28 -10.39 10.16 -2.81
N ASN A 29 -10.88 9.08 -3.41
CA ASN A 29 -12.01 9.01 -4.32
C ASN A 29 -12.58 7.58 -4.32
N TRP A 30 -13.68 7.37 -5.04
CA TRP A 30 -14.16 6.03 -5.40
C TRP A 30 -14.73 6.00 -6.81
N TRP A 31 -15.34 4.88 -7.21
CA TRP A 31 -15.92 4.70 -8.54
C TRP A 31 -17.35 4.20 -8.50
N VAL A 32 -18.15 4.65 -9.46
CA VAL A 32 -19.48 4.06 -9.71
C VAL A 32 -19.36 2.61 -10.17
N GLY A 33 -20.34 1.78 -9.85
CA GLY A 33 -20.44 0.42 -10.41
C GLY A 33 -19.37 -0.58 -9.95
N MET A 34 -18.62 -0.28 -8.89
CA MET A 34 -17.84 -1.31 -8.18
C MET A 34 -18.76 -2.28 -7.44
N LYS A 35 -18.36 -3.54 -7.31
CA LYS A 35 -19.07 -4.52 -6.45
C LYS A 35 -18.91 -4.14 -4.98
N TRP A 36 -17.74 -3.64 -4.59
CA TRP A 36 -17.52 -3.00 -3.30
C TRP A 36 -18.20 -1.62 -3.26
N ASN A 37 -19.50 -1.62 -2.96
CA ASN A 37 -20.33 -0.42 -2.98
C ASN A 37 -20.72 0.10 -1.59
N LYS A 38 -20.23 -0.55 -0.53
CA LYS A 38 -20.29 -0.10 0.86
C LYS A 38 -18.92 0.43 1.24
N VAL A 39 -18.75 1.75 1.23
CA VAL A 39 -17.44 2.40 1.42
C VAL A 39 -17.43 3.09 2.78
N GLN A 40 -16.38 2.89 3.55
CA GLN A 40 -16.12 3.61 4.79
C GLN A 40 -15.11 4.71 4.52
N LEU A 41 -15.56 5.96 4.62
CA LEU A 41 -14.69 7.13 4.49
C LEU A 41 -14.07 7.44 5.85
N LEU A 42 -12.75 7.39 5.96
CA LEU A 42 -12.01 7.92 7.10
C LEU A 42 -11.66 9.38 6.82
N ILE A 43 -12.20 10.28 7.62
CA ILE A 43 -12.13 11.73 7.40
C ILE A 43 -11.39 12.37 8.56
N LYS A 44 -10.27 13.04 8.27
CA LYS A 44 -9.50 13.82 9.22
C LYS A 44 -9.88 15.29 9.09
N GLY A 45 -10.52 15.81 10.14
CA GLY A 45 -10.89 17.20 10.27
C GLY A 45 -9.71 18.13 10.55
N ASN A 46 -10.01 19.43 10.61
CA ASN A 46 -9.04 20.49 10.89
C ASN A 46 -9.07 20.98 12.36
N SER A 47 -9.96 20.44 13.19
CA SER A 47 -10.05 20.75 14.60
C SER A 47 -10.63 19.58 15.40
N LYS A 48 -10.39 19.55 16.71
CA LYS A 48 -10.93 18.50 17.61
C LYS A 48 -12.46 18.57 17.77
N ASP A 49 -13.09 19.65 17.33
CA ASP A 49 -14.55 19.75 17.33
C ASP A 49 -15.17 19.07 16.09
N PHE A 50 -14.34 18.58 15.16
CA PHE A 50 -14.80 17.96 13.92
C PHE A 50 -15.62 16.69 14.17
N ALA A 51 -15.18 15.81 15.08
CA ALA A 51 -15.94 14.59 15.40
C ALA A 51 -17.33 14.86 16.01
N SER A 52 -17.58 16.06 16.53
CA SER A 52 -18.90 16.46 17.02
C SER A 52 -19.88 16.86 15.90
N ALA A 53 -19.40 16.99 14.66
CA ALA A 53 -20.22 17.41 13.55
C ALA A 53 -21.21 16.33 13.10
N SER A 54 -22.44 16.75 12.85
CA SER A 54 -23.38 15.98 12.04
C SER A 54 -22.90 15.95 10.60
N CYS A 55 -22.91 14.78 9.95
CA CYS A 55 -22.54 14.61 8.55
C CYS A 55 -23.78 14.30 7.71
N SER A 56 -23.94 15.03 6.60
CA SER A 56 -25.03 14.80 5.65
C SER A 56 -24.51 14.86 4.21
N VAL A 57 -25.23 14.19 3.31
CA VAL A 57 -24.92 14.18 1.88
C VAL A 57 -26.21 14.29 1.08
N LYS A 58 -26.19 15.07 -0.01
CA LYS A 58 -27.28 15.15 -0.98
C LYS A 58 -26.72 14.84 -2.37
N TYR A 59 -26.67 13.56 -2.71
CA TYR A 59 -26.17 13.11 -4.01
C TYR A 59 -26.98 11.89 -4.51
N PRO A 60 -27.59 11.94 -5.71
CA PRO A 60 -28.40 10.83 -6.21
C PRO A 60 -27.61 9.52 -6.27
N GLY A 61 -28.12 8.50 -5.58
CA GLY A 61 -27.50 7.18 -5.51
C GLY A 61 -26.40 7.03 -4.47
N VAL A 62 -26.12 8.03 -3.63
CA VAL A 62 -25.20 7.91 -2.49
C VAL A 62 -25.93 8.21 -1.18
N GLN A 63 -25.80 7.31 -0.20
CA GLN A 63 -26.46 7.44 1.10
C GLN A 63 -25.46 7.16 2.22
N ILE A 64 -25.46 8.01 3.25
CA ILE A 64 -24.76 7.71 4.50
C ILE A 64 -25.60 6.68 5.26
N THR A 65 -24.99 5.54 5.59
CA THR A 65 -25.63 4.50 6.41
C THR A 65 -25.26 4.63 7.87
N LYS A 66 -24.06 5.12 8.19
CA LYS A 66 -23.61 5.30 9.57
C LYS A 66 -22.49 6.33 9.65
N VAL A 67 -22.45 7.08 10.75
CA VAL A 67 -21.34 7.95 11.12
C VAL A 67 -20.82 7.46 12.47
N HIS A 68 -19.51 7.20 12.54
CA HIS A 68 -18.83 6.74 13.74
C HIS A 68 -17.90 7.85 14.25
N GLN A 69 -18.07 8.20 15.52
CA GLN A 69 -17.08 8.96 16.26
C GLN A 69 -15.98 8.01 16.71
N LEU A 70 -14.73 8.37 16.43
CA LEU A 70 -13.57 7.58 16.83
C LEU A 70 -12.98 8.12 18.14
N ASP A 71 -12.03 7.40 18.73
CA ASP A 71 -11.39 7.83 19.99
C ASP A 71 -10.69 9.19 19.85
N ASN A 72 -10.12 9.44 18.67
CA ASN A 72 -9.50 10.72 18.36
C ASN A 72 -10.54 11.66 17.73
N PRO A 73 -10.86 12.80 18.37
CA PRO A 73 -11.93 13.68 17.94
C PRO A 73 -11.58 14.51 16.68
N LEU A 74 -10.37 14.34 16.14
CA LEU A 74 -10.00 14.81 14.80
C LEU A 74 -10.61 13.96 13.68
N TYR A 75 -11.08 12.75 13.97
CA TYR A 75 -11.50 11.81 12.94
C TYR A 75 -12.99 11.43 13.04
N LEU A 76 -13.58 11.21 11.87
CA LEU A 76 -14.85 10.51 11.69
C LEU A 76 -14.66 9.36 10.72
N ALA A 77 -15.33 8.22 10.98
CA ALA A 77 -15.56 7.22 9.95
C ALA A 77 -17.01 7.33 9.47
N VAL A 78 -17.22 7.47 8.16
CA VAL A 78 -18.54 7.63 7.55
C VAL A 78 -18.80 6.48 6.59
N ASP A 79 -19.70 5.58 6.95
CA ASP A 79 -20.12 4.49 6.07
C ASP A 79 -21.14 5.02 5.06
N ILE A 80 -20.87 4.82 3.79
CA ILE A 80 -21.75 5.17 2.68
C ILE A 80 -22.10 3.94 1.84
N THR A 81 -23.23 4.01 1.16
CA THR A 81 -23.62 3.09 0.09
C THR A 81 -23.67 3.83 -1.23
N ILE A 82 -23.22 3.17 -2.29
CA ILE A 82 -23.24 3.70 -3.66
C ILE A 82 -24.14 2.78 -4.50
N SER A 83 -25.24 3.33 -4.99
CA SER A 83 -26.20 2.63 -5.85
C SER A 83 -25.59 2.37 -7.22
N PRO A 84 -25.93 1.24 -7.90
CA PRO A 84 -25.57 1.02 -9.30
C PRO A 84 -26.04 2.13 -10.25
N ALA A 85 -27.07 2.89 -9.88
CA ALA A 85 -27.59 4.02 -10.66
C ALA A 85 -26.87 5.35 -10.39
N ALA A 86 -25.94 5.40 -9.42
CA ALA A 86 -25.17 6.60 -9.13
C ALA A 86 -24.36 7.00 -10.37
N LYS A 87 -24.30 8.31 -10.65
CA LYS A 87 -23.50 8.86 -11.75
C LYS A 87 -22.17 9.41 -11.21
N PRO A 88 -21.11 9.41 -12.02
CA PRO A 88 -19.87 10.08 -11.65
C PRO A 88 -20.08 11.57 -11.38
N GLY A 89 -19.30 12.13 -10.46
CA GLY A 89 -19.35 13.54 -10.11
C GLY A 89 -18.71 13.85 -8.76
N LYS A 90 -18.70 15.13 -8.44
CA LYS A 90 -18.21 15.67 -7.17
C LYS A 90 -19.33 15.60 -6.13
N ILE A 91 -19.08 14.90 -5.02
CA ILE A 91 -19.97 14.75 -3.88
C ILE A 91 -19.54 15.74 -2.81
N ASN A 92 -20.48 16.54 -2.32
CA ASN A 92 -20.26 17.46 -1.20
C ASN A 92 -20.86 16.84 0.07
N PHE A 93 -19.98 16.46 1.00
CA PHE A 93 -20.36 16.10 2.35
C PHE A 93 -20.41 17.36 3.21
N GLU A 94 -21.50 17.50 3.96
CA GLU A 94 -21.78 18.69 4.76
C GLU A 94 -21.67 18.33 6.23
N PHE A 95 -20.68 18.93 6.90
CA PHE A 95 -20.40 18.77 8.32
C PHE A 95 -20.91 19.99 9.06
N SER A 96 -21.78 19.80 10.05
CA SER A 96 -22.33 20.91 10.84
C SER A 96 -22.22 20.62 12.34
N ASN A 97 -21.57 21.53 13.06
CA ASN A 97 -21.44 21.54 14.53
C ASN A 97 -21.77 22.95 15.08
N LYS A 98 -21.52 23.17 16.38
CA LYS A 98 -21.77 24.47 17.03
C LYS A 98 -20.86 25.59 16.50
N GLN A 99 -19.70 25.25 15.96
CA GLN A 99 -18.71 26.17 15.41
C GLN A 99 -19.05 26.63 13.99
N GLY A 100 -19.91 25.90 13.27
CA GLY A 100 -20.40 26.28 11.96
C GLY A 100 -20.58 25.10 11.03
N LYS A 101 -20.64 25.41 9.74
CA LYS A 101 -20.80 24.44 8.65
C LYS A 101 -19.53 24.37 7.81
N GLN A 102 -19.08 23.17 7.50
CA GLN A 102 -17.95 22.89 6.62
C GLN A 102 -18.39 21.94 5.51
N THR A 103 -18.01 22.24 4.27
CA THR A 103 -18.27 21.39 3.11
C THR A 103 -16.98 20.70 2.69
N VAL A 104 -17.02 19.37 2.62
CA VAL A 104 -15.90 18.55 2.16
C VAL A 104 -16.27 17.92 0.84
N ALA A 105 -15.52 18.27 -0.20
CA ALA A 105 -15.69 17.67 -1.51
C ALA A 105 -14.96 16.34 -1.62
N TRP A 106 -15.60 15.37 -2.27
CA TRP A 106 -15.05 14.05 -2.54
C TRP A 106 -15.49 13.57 -3.93
N GLU A 107 -14.65 12.82 -4.63
CA GLU A 107 -14.89 12.46 -6.02
C GLU A 107 -15.41 11.03 -6.18
N LEU A 108 -16.52 10.89 -6.92
CA LEU A 108 -17.01 9.62 -7.41
C LEU A 108 -16.73 9.55 -8.93
N LYS A 109 -15.72 8.80 -9.33
CA LYS A 109 -15.20 8.72 -10.70
C LYS A 109 -15.97 7.70 -11.57
N PRO A 110 -15.94 7.83 -12.91
CA PRO A 110 -16.23 6.69 -13.78
C PRO A 110 -15.13 5.64 -13.64
N ARG A 111 -15.48 4.34 -13.64
CA ARG A 111 -14.51 3.23 -13.67
C ARG A 111 -13.44 3.47 -14.74
N ARG A 112 -12.19 3.10 -14.43
CA ARG A 112 -11.07 3.08 -15.37
C ARG A 112 -11.47 2.31 -16.64
N SER A 113 -11.00 2.80 -17.78
CA SER A 113 -11.30 2.19 -19.08
C SER A 113 -10.95 0.70 -19.09
N GLY A 114 -11.78 -0.10 -19.72
CA GLY A 114 -11.67 -1.57 -19.69
C GLY A 114 -12.27 -2.24 -18.45
N LYS A 115 -12.57 -1.52 -17.35
CA LYS A 115 -13.29 -2.06 -16.17
C LYS A 115 -12.74 -3.41 -15.67
N GLY A 116 -11.42 -3.52 -15.51
CA GLY A 116 -10.74 -4.76 -15.09
C GLY A 116 -10.60 -5.82 -16.19
N THR A 117 -10.85 -5.48 -17.47
CA THR A 117 -10.60 -6.36 -18.62
C THR A 117 -9.35 -5.96 -19.43
N ALA A 118 -8.93 -4.69 -19.34
CA ALA A 118 -7.71 -4.17 -19.96
C ALA A 118 -6.53 -4.07 -18.99
N PHE A 119 -6.81 -4.16 -17.69
CA PHE A 119 -5.89 -4.21 -16.55
C PHE A 119 -6.42 -5.26 -15.57
N ALA A 120 -5.78 -5.51 -14.43
CA ALA A 120 -6.20 -6.52 -13.47
C ALA A 120 -6.27 -7.94 -14.08
N GLN A 121 -5.36 -8.24 -15.03
CA GLN A 121 -5.40 -9.51 -15.78
C GLN A 121 -4.68 -10.68 -15.10
N GLY A 122 -3.99 -10.43 -13.99
CA GLY A 122 -3.20 -11.44 -13.30
C GLY A 122 -1.92 -11.81 -14.04
N VAL A 123 -0.99 -12.38 -13.30
CA VAL A 123 0.28 -12.92 -13.80
C VAL A 123 0.18 -14.44 -13.85
N LYS A 124 0.61 -15.05 -14.94
CA LYS A 124 0.45 -16.49 -15.22
C LYS A 124 1.81 -17.14 -15.41
N GLN A 125 1.84 -18.46 -15.43
CA GLN A 125 3.07 -19.27 -15.61
C GLN A 125 3.88 -18.93 -16.88
N LYS A 126 3.24 -18.33 -17.90
CA LYS A 126 3.92 -17.90 -19.13
C LYS A 126 4.58 -16.52 -19.04
N ASP A 127 4.29 -15.76 -17.97
CA ASP A 127 4.79 -14.40 -17.82
C ASP A 127 6.21 -14.39 -17.27
N PHE A 128 7.04 -13.51 -17.82
CA PHE A 128 8.38 -13.25 -17.30
C PHE A 128 8.36 -11.97 -16.48
N VAL A 129 8.50 -12.12 -15.16
CA VAL A 129 8.51 -11.02 -14.19
C VAL A 129 9.92 -10.46 -14.02
N TYR A 130 10.05 -9.15 -14.12
CA TYR A 130 11.29 -8.42 -13.83
C TYR A 130 11.09 -7.53 -12.59
N LEU A 131 11.88 -7.78 -11.54
CA LEU A 131 11.86 -7.01 -10.30
C LEU A 131 12.77 -5.78 -10.40
N ILE A 132 12.23 -4.61 -10.04
CA ILE A 132 12.90 -3.32 -10.04
C ILE A 132 12.83 -2.69 -8.64
N MET A 133 13.95 -2.14 -8.16
CA MET A 133 13.91 -1.09 -7.14
C MET A 133 13.91 0.26 -7.88
N PRO A 134 12.83 1.05 -7.87
CA PRO A 134 12.72 2.26 -8.69
C PRO A 134 13.89 3.21 -8.50
N ASP A 135 14.27 3.49 -7.25
CA ASP A 135 15.41 4.34 -6.88
C ASP A 135 16.76 3.88 -7.48
N ARG A 136 16.88 2.62 -7.89
CA ARG A 136 18.14 1.97 -8.31
C ARG A 136 18.18 1.56 -9.78
N PHE A 137 17.10 1.74 -10.52
CA PHE A 137 17.04 1.28 -11.90
C PHE A 137 17.52 2.35 -12.88
N ARG A 138 16.79 3.46 -12.97
CA ARG A 138 17.11 4.57 -13.87
C ARG A 138 16.50 5.87 -13.34
N ASN A 139 17.29 6.93 -13.38
CA ASN A 139 16.82 8.29 -13.13
C ASN A 139 16.44 8.89 -14.49
N GLY A 140 15.16 9.20 -14.67
CA GLY A 140 14.59 9.79 -15.88
C GLY A 140 14.18 11.24 -15.70
N ASP A 141 14.02 11.71 -14.46
CA ASP A 141 13.67 13.08 -14.12
C ASP A 141 14.41 13.56 -12.86
N TYR A 142 15.59 14.13 -13.09
CA TYR A 142 16.43 14.74 -12.06
C TYR A 142 15.76 15.88 -11.28
N THR A 143 14.64 16.44 -11.74
CA THR A 143 13.96 17.52 -11.02
C THR A 143 13.23 17.04 -9.77
N ASN A 144 12.98 15.72 -9.66
CA ASN A 144 12.30 15.11 -8.52
C ASN A 144 13.24 14.39 -7.53
N ASP A 145 14.56 14.36 -7.79
CA ASP A 145 15.56 13.75 -6.90
C ASP A 145 15.47 14.27 -5.46
N ARG A 146 15.15 15.56 -5.31
CA ARG A 146 14.95 16.25 -4.03
C ARG A 146 13.68 17.09 -4.08
N ILE A 147 12.68 16.68 -3.31
CA ILE A 147 11.44 17.42 -3.15
C ILE A 147 11.50 18.25 -1.87
N ALA A 148 11.33 19.57 -2.00
CA ALA A 148 11.29 20.47 -0.86
C ALA A 148 10.15 20.08 0.10
N GLY A 149 10.47 19.94 1.38
CA GLY A 149 9.52 19.54 2.43
C GLY A 149 9.54 18.06 2.80
N MET A 150 10.12 17.18 1.97
CA MET A 150 10.36 15.79 2.36
C MET A 150 11.55 15.68 3.33
N ARG A 151 11.51 14.69 4.23
CA ARG A 151 12.49 14.55 5.32
C ARG A 151 13.84 14.01 4.84
N ASP A 152 13.84 12.94 4.06
CA ASP A 152 15.06 12.38 3.49
C ASP A 152 15.46 13.15 2.22
N GLN A 153 16.52 13.94 2.36
CA GLN A 153 17.17 14.72 1.30
C GLN A 153 18.50 14.08 0.85
N THR A 154 18.78 12.84 1.27
CA THR A 154 19.97 12.12 0.81
C THR A 154 19.88 11.91 -0.70
N LEU A 155 21.01 12.04 -1.38
CA LEU A 155 21.15 11.76 -2.81
C LEU A 155 22.63 11.48 -3.07
N ASN A 156 23.05 10.23 -2.92
CA ASN A 156 24.43 9.83 -3.12
C ASN A 156 24.52 8.35 -3.47
N ARG A 157 25.25 8.03 -4.54
CA ARG A 157 25.45 6.67 -5.03
C ARG A 157 26.55 5.89 -4.31
N ASP A 158 27.35 6.55 -3.48
CA ASP A 158 28.45 5.91 -2.72
C ASP A 158 27.95 5.06 -1.53
N SER A 159 26.66 5.11 -1.21
CA SER A 159 26.05 4.32 -0.14
C SER A 159 24.77 3.65 -0.63
N VAL A 160 24.60 2.38 -0.28
CA VAL A 160 23.36 1.62 -0.54
C VAL A 160 22.17 2.10 0.27
N TYR A 161 22.37 2.99 1.26
CA TYR A 161 21.33 3.53 2.14
C TYR A 161 20.87 4.94 1.79
N HIS A 162 21.53 5.59 0.84
CA HIS A 162 21.10 6.87 0.32
C HIS A 162 20.22 6.67 -0.90
N ARG A 163 19.35 7.65 -1.19
CA ARG A 163 18.65 7.66 -2.47
C ARG A 163 19.64 7.84 -3.62
N HIS A 164 19.38 7.18 -4.73
CA HIS A 164 20.19 7.25 -5.96
C HIS A 164 19.46 7.98 -7.10
N GLY A 165 18.20 8.37 -6.86
CA GLY A 165 17.41 9.25 -7.73
C GLY A 165 16.66 8.49 -8.82
N GLY A 166 16.61 7.16 -8.79
CA GLY A 166 15.79 6.43 -9.76
C GLY A 166 14.28 6.70 -9.55
N ASP A 167 13.55 6.78 -10.66
CA ASP A 167 12.17 7.25 -10.67
C ASP A 167 11.32 6.50 -11.72
N LEU A 168 10.00 6.75 -11.71
CA LEU A 168 9.07 6.04 -12.60
C LEU A 168 9.20 6.49 -14.06
N GLN A 169 9.66 7.71 -14.33
CA GLN A 169 9.96 8.14 -15.70
C GLN A 169 11.17 7.36 -16.25
N GLY A 170 12.19 7.10 -15.42
CA GLY A 170 13.31 6.24 -15.77
C GLY A 170 12.90 4.79 -16.04
N VAL A 171 11.92 4.26 -15.30
CA VAL A 171 11.32 2.94 -15.62
C VAL A 171 10.61 2.99 -16.98
N ILE A 172 9.81 4.02 -17.25
CA ILE A 172 9.14 4.23 -18.55
C ILE A 172 10.17 4.28 -19.69
N ASP A 173 11.26 5.03 -19.51
CA ASP A 173 12.32 5.16 -20.52
C ASP A 173 13.07 3.85 -20.76
N GLY A 174 13.00 2.90 -19.82
CA GLY A 174 13.60 1.57 -19.90
C GLY A 174 12.69 0.49 -20.48
N LEU A 175 11.42 0.79 -20.79
CA LEU A 175 10.46 -0.25 -21.21
C LEU A 175 10.86 -0.97 -22.50
N ASP A 176 11.50 -0.27 -23.46
CA ASP A 176 11.96 -0.91 -24.70
C ASP A 176 13.07 -1.93 -24.42
N TYR A 177 13.96 -1.65 -23.46
CA TYR A 177 14.96 -2.62 -22.99
C TYR A 177 14.30 -3.85 -22.37
N LEU A 178 13.32 -3.64 -21.48
CA LEU A 178 12.60 -4.74 -20.82
C LEU A 178 11.83 -5.58 -21.83
N GLN A 179 11.17 -4.96 -22.80
CA GLN A 179 10.43 -5.67 -23.84
C GLN A 179 11.37 -6.48 -24.74
N ASN A 180 12.52 -5.93 -25.12
CA ASN A 180 13.53 -6.65 -25.90
C ASN A 180 14.12 -7.85 -25.15
N LEU A 181 14.20 -7.78 -23.82
CA LEU A 181 14.61 -8.91 -22.97
C LEU A 181 13.52 -10.00 -22.88
N GLY A 182 12.30 -9.74 -23.35
CA GLY A 182 11.16 -10.65 -23.27
C GLY A 182 10.35 -10.53 -21.99
N VAL A 183 10.57 -9.48 -21.19
CA VAL A 183 9.79 -9.21 -19.97
C VAL A 183 8.34 -8.95 -20.35
N THR A 184 7.41 -9.60 -19.66
CA THR A 184 5.97 -9.36 -19.83
C THR A 184 5.34 -8.73 -18.61
N THR A 185 6.04 -8.69 -17.48
CA THR A 185 5.50 -8.14 -16.22
C THR A 185 6.60 -7.42 -15.45
N VAL A 186 6.30 -6.21 -15.00
CA VAL A 186 7.18 -5.43 -14.11
C VAL A 186 6.63 -5.51 -12.70
N TRP A 187 7.47 -5.94 -11.75
CA TRP A 187 7.25 -5.80 -10.32
C TRP A 187 8.23 -4.76 -9.81
N MET A 188 7.76 -3.77 -9.06
CA MET A 188 8.63 -2.83 -8.36
C MET A 188 8.47 -2.99 -6.86
N THR A 189 9.56 -2.81 -6.09
CA THR A 189 9.44 -2.54 -4.65
C THR A 189 8.50 -1.35 -4.39
N PRO A 190 7.96 -1.17 -3.17
CA PRO A 190 6.88 -0.20 -2.95
C PRO A 190 7.20 1.21 -3.43
N VAL A 191 6.25 1.83 -4.13
CA VAL A 191 6.35 3.18 -4.71
C VAL A 191 5.53 4.22 -3.94
N LEU A 192 4.75 3.77 -2.95
CA LEU A 192 3.95 4.65 -2.10
C LEU A 192 4.86 5.56 -1.27
N GLU A 193 4.33 6.72 -0.87
CA GLU A 193 5.09 7.74 -0.17
C GLU A 193 5.77 7.16 1.07
N ASN A 194 7.09 7.36 1.17
CA ASN A 194 7.91 6.98 2.32
C ASN A 194 8.70 8.22 2.77
N ASP A 195 8.04 9.10 3.51
CA ASP A 195 8.60 10.35 4.05
C ASP A 195 9.31 10.14 5.41
N MET A 196 10.08 9.06 5.51
CA MET A 196 10.99 8.80 6.63
C MET A 196 12.23 9.70 6.56
N PRO A 197 12.94 9.95 7.68
CA PRO A 197 14.14 10.82 7.69
C PRO A 197 15.36 10.23 6.98
N ASP A 198 15.40 8.90 6.85
CA ASP A 198 16.43 8.14 6.17
C ASP A 198 15.83 6.82 5.65
N ARG A 199 16.63 6.05 4.92
CA ARG A 199 16.27 4.73 4.40
C ARG A 199 15.03 4.76 3.49
N THR A 200 14.80 5.83 2.75
CA THR A 200 13.60 5.92 1.90
C THR A 200 13.75 5.21 0.55
N GLU A 201 14.95 4.77 0.18
CA GLU A 201 15.27 4.08 -1.08
C GLU A 201 14.45 2.80 -1.31
N HIS A 202 14.02 2.15 -0.22
CA HIS A 202 13.45 0.81 -0.26
C HIS A 202 11.93 0.79 -0.31
N GLY A 203 11.25 1.90 0.03
CA GLY A 203 9.79 2.03 -0.06
C GLY A 203 8.96 1.37 1.06
N TYR A 204 9.44 0.30 1.71
CA TYR A 204 8.67 -0.48 2.70
C TYR A 204 8.15 0.26 3.96
N ALA A 205 8.64 1.46 4.30
CA ALA A 205 8.15 2.22 5.46
C ALA A 205 7.12 3.29 5.04
N ILE A 206 5.97 2.85 4.51
CA ILE A 206 4.92 3.71 3.95
C ILE A 206 4.47 4.78 4.96
N THR A 207 4.41 6.04 4.53
CA THR A 207 3.88 7.17 5.31
C THR A 207 2.54 7.70 4.80
N ASN A 208 2.18 7.39 3.55
CA ASN A 208 0.85 7.66 2.99
C ASN A 208 0.47 6.59 1.95
N HIS A 209 -0.68 5.93 2.15
CA HIS A 209 -1.14 4.86 1.26
C HIS A 209 -1.78 5.37 -0.05
N TYR A 210 -2.31 6.60 -0.07
CA TYR A 210 -3.05 7.13 -1.22
C TYR A 210 -2.21 8.07 -2.11
N LYS A 211 -0.89 8.09 -1.88
CA LYS A 211 0.09 8.85 -2.64
C LYS A 211 1.29 7.98 -2.98
N VAL A 212 1.68 8.02 -4.24
CA VAL A 212 2.99 7.61 -4.72
C VAL A 212 4.00 8.67 -4.31
N ASP A 213 5.20 8.25 -3.93
CA ASP A 213 6.26 9.15 -3.49
C ASP A 213 6.56 10.22 -4.56
N PRO A 214 6.55 11.52 -4.22
CA PRO A 214 6.78 12.56 -5.22
C PRO A 214 8.19 12.52 -5.79
N ARG A 215 9.17 11.92 -5.08
CA ARG A 215 10.53 11.66 -5.61
C ARG A 215 10.58 10.51 -6.63
N HIS A 216 9.44 9.89 -6.91
CA HIS A 216 9.26 8.94 -8.00
C HIS A 216 8.35 9.51 -9.12
N GLY A 217 7.88 10.76 -8.98
CA GLY A 217 6.96 11.42 -9.93
C GLY A 217 5.48 11.36 -9.54
N GLY A 218 5.14 10.79 -8.38
CA GLY A 218 3.77 10.80 -7.84
C GLY A 218 2.74 9.96 -8.61
N ASN A 219 1.46 10.12 -8.26
CA ASN A 219 0.36 9.30 -8.78
C ASN A 219 0.25 9.33 -10.32
N GLU A 220 0.54 10.49 -10.92
CA GLU A 220 0.49 10.68 -12.37
C GLU A 220 1.55 9.84 -13.09
N ALA A 221 2.79 9.82 -12.58
CA ALA A 221 3.86 9.01 -13.16
C ALA A 221 3.57 7.51 -13.04
N TYR A 222 3.01 7.06 -11.92
CA TYR A 222 2.67 5.64 -11.74
C TYR A 222 1.52 5.19 -12.65
N LYS A 223 0.49 6.03 -12.81
CA LYS A 223 -0.58 5.79 -13.77
C LYS A 223 -0.06 5.76 -15.21
N LYS A 224 0.81 6.69 -15.58
CA LYS A 224 1.45 6.74 -16.89
C LYS A 224 2.28 5.48 -17.16
N LEU A 225 3.07 5.03 -16.19
CA LEU A 225 3.85 3.79 -16.31
C LEU A 225 2.94 2.58 -16.58
N SER A 226 1.87 2.43 -15.80
CA SER A 226 0.88 1.38 -16.02
C SER A 226 0.28 1.43 -17.43
N ASP A 227 -0.14 2.61 -17.89
CA ASP A 227 -0.67 2.80 -19.24
C ASP A 227 0.35 2.41 -20.32
N GLU A 228 1.63 2.79 -20.14
CA GLU A 228 2.72 2.45 -21.08
C GLU A 228 3.07 0.95 -21.08
N LEU A 229 2.96 0.28 -19.93
CA LEU A 229 3.08 -1.18 -19.83
C LEU A 229 1.93 -1.86 -20.60
N HIS A 230 0.68 -1.46 -20.34
CA HIS A 230 -0.49 -2.07 -21.00
C HIS A 230 -0.49 -1.86 -22.52
N LYS A 231 -0.03 -0.71 -23.02
CA LYS A 231 0.17 -0.46 -24.47
C LYS A 231 1.13 -1.47 -25.12
N ARG A 232 2.09 -2.00 -24.34
CA ARG A 232 3.08 -3.00 -24.76
C ARG A 232 2.62 -4.44 -24.50
N GLY A 233 1.39 -4.63 -24.00
CA GLY A 233 0.90 -5.94 -23.56
C GLY A 233 1.60 -6.46 -22.30
N MET A 234 2.30 -5.58 -21.58
CA MET A 234 2.98 -5.88 -20.32
C MET A 234 2.07 -5.57 -19.12
N LYS A 235 2.42 -6.13 -17.97
CA LYS A 235 1.64 -6.05 -16.73
C LYS A 235 2.40 -5.35 -15.62
N LEU A 236 1.65 -4.81 -14.66
CA LEU A 236 2.19 -4.17 -13.47
C LEU A 236 1.82 -4.95 -12.20
N ILE A 237 2.82 -5.41 -11.44
CA ILE A 237 2.66 -5.91 -10.07
C ILE A 237 2.93 -4.77 -9.09
N GLN A 238 1.99 -4.51 -8.19
CA GLN A 238 2.21 -3.63 -7.04
C GLN A 238 2.72 -4.44 -5.85
N ASP A 239 3.73 -3.91 -5.18
CA ASP A 239 4.25 -4.45 -3.94
C ASP A 239 3.48 -3.85 -2.75
N ALA A 240 2.74 -4.70 -2.04
CA ALA A 240 1.87 -4.34 -0.93
C ALA A 240 2.56 -4.61 0.40
N VAL A 241 2.53 -3.62 1.29
CA VAL A 241 2.83 -3.79 2.70
C VAL A 241 1.54 -3.60 3.48
N TYR A 242 1.04 -4.66 4.12
CA TYR A 242 -0.13 -4.58 5.00
C TYR A 242 0.24 -4.62 6.48
N ASN A 243 1.37 -5.24 6.81
CA ASN A 243 1.77 -5.51 8.20
C ASN A 243 2.05 -4.24 9.00
N HIS A 244 2.80 -3.32 8.40
CA HIS A 244 3.35 -2.17 9.09
C HIS A 244 3.35 -0.92 8.21
N VAL A 245 3.64 0.21 8.85
CA VAL A 245 3.86 1.51 8.21
C VAL A 245 5.16 2.12 8.75
N GLY A 246 5.62 3.25 8.21
CA GLY A 246 6.73 4.00 8.82
C GLY A 246 6.29 4.77 10.07
N VAL A 247 7.19 5.02 11.03
CA VAL A 247 6.89 5.86 12.22
C VAL A 247 6.46 7.29 11.90
N LYS A 248 6.69 7.76 10.66
CA LYS A 248 6.23 9.06 10.16
C LYS A 248 4.87 9.01 9.44
N HIS A 249 4.23 7.85 9.39
CA HIS A 249 2.88 7.72 8.83
C HIS A 249 1.88 8.59 9.60
N GLU A 250 0.96 9.24 8.88
CA GLU A 250 0.06 10.22 9.49
C GLU A 250 -0.80 9.63 10.62
N PHE A 251 -1.21 8.37 10.49
CA PHE A 251 -1.96 7.65 11.51
C PHE A 251 -1.09 7.05 12.61
N VAL A 252 0.24 7.08 12.50
CA VAL A 252 1.11 6.80 13.65
C VAL A 252 1.25 8.07 14.49
N LEU A 253 1.46 9.20 13.81
CA LEU A 253 1.63 10.51 14.46
C LEU A 253 0.34 10.98 15.16
N GLU A 254 -0.82 10.70 14.57
CA GLU A 254 -2.13 11.11 15.08
C GLU A 254 -3.15 9.99 14.82
N GLN A 255 -3.17 8.97 15.68
CA GLN A 255 -3.98 7.75 15.50
C GLN A 255 -5.49 8.05 15.50
N PRO A 256 -6.27 7.49 14.55
CA PRO A 256 -7.74 7.61 14.54
C PRO A 256 -8.42 6.92 15.74
N THR A 257 -7.94 5.74 16.13
CA THR A 257 -8.41 5.01 17.32
C THR A 257 -7.21 4.69 18.21
N LYS A 258 -7.46 4.46 19.50
CA LYS A 258 -6.37 4.15 20.45
C LYS A 258 -5.64 2.86 20.11
N ASP A 259 -6.30 1.92 19.46
CA ASP A 259 -5.80 0.60 19.08
C ASP A 259 -5.51 0.49 17.58
N TRP A 260 -5.21 1.60 16.89
CA TRP A 260 -4.87 1.59 15.46
C TRP A 260 -3.62 0.76 15.17
N LEU A 261 -2.69 0.76 16.11
CA LEU A 261 -1.46 -0.03 16.10
C LEU A 261 -1.56 -1.16 17.12
N ASN A 262 -0.84 -2.25 16.90
CA ASN A 262 -0.62 -3.25 17.94
C ASN A 262 0.25 -2.64 19.05
N GLN A 263 -0.22 -2.76 20.29
CA GLN A 263 0.39 -2.14 21.47
C GLN A 263 0.93 -3.16 22.44
N TRP A 264 2.07 -2.81 23.04
CA TRP A 264 2.80 -3.60 24.02
C TRP A 264 3.27 -2.69 25.17
N PRO A 265 3.40 -3.19 26.41
CA PRO A 265 3.88 -2.39 27.54
C PRO A 265 5.26 -1.76 27.32
N GLN A 266 6.08 -2.41 26.52
CA GLN A 266 7.37 -1.94 26.02
C GLN A 266 7.48 -2.36 24.55
N TYR A 267 8.42 -1.78 23.79
CA TYR A 267 8.66 -2.22 22.42
C TYR A 267 8.89 -3.75 22.38
N THR A 268 8.12 -4.41 21.52
CA THR A 268 8.19 -5.86 21.30
C THR A 268 8.42 -6.10 19.82
N ASN A 269 9.59 -6.65 19.51
CA ASN A 269 9.90 -7.12 18.16
C ASN A 269 9.20 -8.47 17.92
N THR A 270 8.74 -8.72 16.69
CA THR A 270 8.28 -10.07 16.31
C THR A 270 9.43 -11.09 16.50
N ASN A 271 9.07 -12.33 16.84
CA ASN A 271 10.03 -13.41 17.06
C ASN A 271 10.40 -14.14 15.76
N TYR A 272 9.78 -13.77 14.63
CA TYR A 272 10.04 -14.31 13.29
C TYR A 272 9.81 -15.83 13.18
N LYS A 273 8.89 -16.39 13.99
CA LYS A 273 8.59 -17.85 14.04
C LYS A 273 7.27 -18.18 13.37
N ASP A 274 7.32 -18.49 12.08
CA ASP A 274 6.15 -18.90 11.28
C ASP A 274 5.43 -20.14 11.84
N GLN A 275 6.16 -21.07 12.46
CA GLN A 275 5.60 -22.30 13.01
C GLN A 275 4.49 -22.04 14.03
N LEU A 276 4.56 -20.92 14.76
CA LEU A 276 3.57 -20.56 15.78
C LEU A 276 2.17 -20.33 15.19
N LEU A 277 2.05 -20.15 13.87
CA LEU A 277 0.78 -19.92 13.20
C LEU A 277 0.02 -21.22 12.85
N PHE A 278 0.68 -22.38 12.95
CA PHE A 278 0.09 -23.68 12.60
C PHE A 278 0.55 -24.87 13.45
N ASP A 279 1.49 -24.68 14.38
CA ASP A 279 1.87 -25.68 15.36
C ASP A 279 0.75 -25.88 16.39
N PRO A 280 0.17 -27.08 16.52
CA PRO A 280 -0.87 -27.37 17.51
C PRO A 280 -0.38 -27.22 18.97
N TYR A 281 0.93 -27.13 19.19
CA TYR A 281 1.56 -26.94 20.50
C TYR A 281 2.05 -25.50 20.73
N ALA A 282 1.77 -24.58 19.80
CA ALA A 282 2.21 -23.20 19.90
C ALA A 282 1.71 -22.52 21.19
N SER A 283 2.61 -21.80 21.87
CA SER A 283 2.22 -20.92 22.98
C SER A 283 1.40 -19.75 22.44
N PRO A 284 0.19 -19.47 22.96
CA PRO A 284 -0.59 -18.31 22.55
C PRO A 284 0.14 -16.98 22.73
N ALA A 285 1.02 -16.87 23.74
CA ALA A 285 1.81 -15.67 23.98
C ALA A 285 2.86 -15.46 22.89
N GLU A 286 3.56 -16.51 22.47
CA GLU A 286 4.55 -16.43 21.40
C GLU A 286 3.87 -16.19 20.04
N ALA A 287 2.73 -16.83 19.78
CA ALA A 287 1.96 -16.59 18.56
C ALA A 287 1.51 -15.13 18.45
N ALA A 288 1.12 -14.51 19.58
CA ALA A 288 0.81 -13.09 19.61
C ALA A 288 2.04 -12.21 19.31
N ILE A 289 3.24 -12.59 19.75
CA ILE A 289 4.48 -11.87 19.40
C ILE A 289 4.79 -12.01 17.90
N MET A 290 4.57 -13.19 17.32
CA MET A 290 4.76 -13.41 15.88
C MET A 290 3.86 -12.49 15.04
N GLU A 291 2.56 -12.47 15.34
CA GLU A 291 1.54 -11.72 14.58
C GLU A 291 1.52 -10.21 14.88
N LYS A 292 1.83 -9.79 16.11
CA LYS A 292 1.60 -8.40 16.58
C LYS A 292 2.86 -7.67 17.01
N GLY A 293 4.00 -8.35 17.04
CA GLY A 293 5.30 -7.75 17.29
C GLY A 293 5.72 -6.88 16.12
N TRP A 294 6.32 -5.74 16.40
CA TRP A 294 6.77 -4.82 15.35
C TRP A 294 7.97 -5.41 14.62
N PHE A 295 8.09 -5.17 13.31
CA PHE A 295 9.22 -5.69 12.53
C PHE A 295 10.55 -5.01 12.91
N THR A 296 10.49 -3.69 13.13
CA THR A 296 11.59 -2.87 13.68
C THR A 296 11.01 -1.71 14.49
N THR A 297 11.87 -0.95 15.19
CA THR A 297 11.47 0.28 15.88
C THR A 297 11.00 1.40 14.93
N GLN A 298 11.30 1.30 13.64
CA GLN A 298 10.89 2.27 12.61
C GLN A 298 9.60 1.87 11.88
N MET A 299 9.10 0.65 12.12
CA MET A 299 7.97 0.07 11.41
C MET A 299 6.85 -0.36 12.36
N PRO A 300 6.01 0.58 12.82
CA PRO A 300 4.86 0.27 13.66
C PRO A 300 3.89 -0.70 13.00
N ASP A 301 3.46 -1.68 13.77
CA ASP A 301 2.61 -2.76 13.32
C ASP A 301 1.12 -2.40 13.40
N LEU A 302 0.38 -2.63 12.31
CA LEU A 302 -1.03 -2.28 12.18
C LEU A 302 -1.93 -3.33 12.85
N ASN A 303 -2.89 -2.88 13.65
CA ASN A 303 -3.84 -3.79 14.30
C ASN A 303 -4.97 -4.19 13.33
N HIS A 304 -4.79 -5.30 12.62
CA HIS A 304 -5.78 -5.84 11.68
C HIS A 304 -7.11 -6.28 12.31
N ASN A 305 -7.17 -6.47 13.63
CA ASN A 305 -8.43 -6.76 14.33
C ASN A 305 -9.32 -5.52 14.47
N ASN A 306 -8.73 -4.32 14.36
CA ASN A 306 -9.48 -3.08 14.30
C ASN A 306 -10.21 -2.98 12.95
N PRO A 307 -11.55 -2.87 12.93
CA PRO A 307 -12.31 -2.87 11.68
C PRO A 307 -12.04 -1.65 10.80
N TYR A 308 -11.66 -0.51 11.38
CA TYR A 308 -11.32 0.71 10.63
C TYR A 308 -9.97 0.56 9.92
N VAL A 309 -8.99 -0.06 10.57
CA VAL A 309 -7.70 -0.42 9.95
C VAL A 309 -7.92 -1.40 8.80
N ALA A 310 -8.66 -2.47 9.06
CA ALA A 310 -8.95 -3.49 8.05
C ALA A 310 -9.67 -2.90 6.82
N ASN A 311 -10.69 -2.08 7.03
CA ASN A 311 -11.42 -1.43 5.94
C ASN A 311 -10.53 -0.43 5.17
N PHE A 312 -9.71 0.36 5.88
CA PHE A 312 -8.77 1.29 5.25
C PHE A 312 -7.82 0.58 4.28
N LEU A 313 -7.23 -0.53 4.70
CA LEU A 313 -6.29 -1.31 3.89
C LEU A 313 -6.96 -2.04 2.72
N ILE A 314 -8.12 -2.67 2.95
CA ILE A 314 -8.88 -3.35 1.88
C ILE A 314 -9.33 -2.35 0.80
N GLN A 315 -9.85 -1.19 1.22
CA GLN A 315 -10.26 -0.15 0.27
C GLN A 315 -9.05 0.46 -0.45
N HIS A 316 -7.89 0.58 0.19
CA HIS A 316 -6.66 0.99 -0.46
C HIS A 316 -6.23 -0.01 -1.55
N ALA A 317 -6.34 -1.31 -1.30
CA ALA A 317 -6.04 -2.33 -2.30
C ALA A 317 -6.95 -2.20 -3.53
N LEU A 318 -8.26 -2.12 -3.31
CA LEU A 318 -9.25 -1.92 -4.39
C LEU A 318 -9.03 -0.60 -5.13
N TRP A 319 -8.73 0.48 -4.40
CA TRP A 319 -8.43 1.79 -4.95
C TRP A 319 -7.18 1.78 -5.81
N SER A 320 -6.10 1.12 -5.36
CA SER A 320 -4.85 1.02 -6.12
C SER A 320 -5.06 0.31 -7.46
N VAL A 321 -5.81 -0.80 -7.48
CA VAL A 321 -6.12 -1.51 -8.73
C VAL A 321 -6.89 -0.61 -9.69
N GLU A 322 -7.91 0.09 -9.21
CA GLU A 322 -8.77 0.89 -10.09
C GLU A 322 -8.12 2.22 -10.52
N GLU A 323 -7.35 2.88 -9.65
CA GLU A 323 -6.68 4.15 -9.97
C GLU A 323 -5.49 3.91 -10.90
N PHE A 324 -4.63 2.93 -10.57
CA PHE A 324 -3.37 2.70 -11.27
C PHE A 324 -3.42 1.59 -12.31
N GLY A 325 -4.45 0.74 -12.32
CA GLY A 325 -4.52 -0.38 -13.28
C GLY A 325 -3.58 -1.54 -12.94
N VAL A 326 -3.41 -1.85 -11.65
CA VAL A 326 -2.55 -2.95 -11.20
C VAL A 326 -3.06 -4.30 -11.75
N ASP A 327 -2.14 -5.18 -12.16
CA ASP A 327 -2.44 -6.51 -12.70
C ASP A 327 -2.22 -7.65 -11.71
N GLY A 328 -1.36 -7.45 -10.72
CA GLY A 328 -1.05 -8.43 -9.69
C GLY A 328 -0.51 -7.79 -8.42
N TRP A 329 -0.49 -8.56 -7.34
CA TRP A 329 0.08 -8.13 -6.06
C TRP A 329 1.21 -9.05 -5.64
N ARG A 330 2.35 -8.47 -5.28
CA ARG A 330 3.32 -9.11 -4.40
C ARG A 330 3.04 -8.57 -3.00
N ILE A 331 2.85 -9.45 -2.02
CA ILE A 331 2.51 -9.04 -0.66
C ILE A 331 3.72 -9.27 0.24
N ASP A 332 4.31 -8.17 0.70
CA ASP A 332 5.43 -8.14 1.63
C ASP A 332 5.08 -8.81 2.96
N THR A 333 6.10 -9.40 3.60
CA THR A 333 6.02 -9.84 5.00
C THR A 333 4.74 -10.64 5.29
N TYR A 334 4.32 -11.53 4.37
CA TYR A 334 2.98 -12.13 4.40
C TYR A 334 2.71 -12.85 5.73
N ILE A 335 3.71 -13.57 6.23
CA ILE A 335 3.63 -14.39 7.46
C ILE A 335 3.39 -13.58 8.74
N TYR A 336 3.63 -12.26 8.73
CA TYR A 336 3.46 -11.41 9.91
C TYR A 336 2.04 -10.85 10.01
N ASN A 337 1.29 -10.85 8.91
CA ASN A 337 -0.07 -10.34 8.89
C ASN A 337 -1.04 -11.27 9.64
N ASN A 338 -2.12 -10.69 10.16
CA ASN A 338 -3.27 -11.47 10.62
C ASN A 338 -3.89 -12.23 9.43
N LEU A 339 -3.77 -13.57 9.43
CA LEU A 339 -4.17 -14.39 8.29
C LEU A 339 -5.68 -14.31 7.95
N PRO A 340 -6.62 -14.27 8.92
CA PRO A 340 -8.03 -14.01 8.64
C PRO A 340 -8.28 -12.67 7.92
N PHE A 341 -7.56 -11.60 8.30
CA PHE A 341 -7.60 -10.33 7.59
C PHE A 341 -7.06 -10.46 6.16
N MET A 342 -5.94 -11.16 5.96
CA MET A 342 -5.40 -11.40 4.60
C MET A 342 -6.41 -12.12 3.71
N ASN A 343 -7.13 -13.12 4.23
CA ASN A 343 -8.19 -13.78 3.50
C ASN A 343 -9.30 -12.82 3.05
N ARG A 344 -9.68 -11.86 3.91
CA ARG A 344 -10.66 -10.83 3.56
C ARG A 344 -10.14 -9.88 2.47
N CYS A 345 -8.88 -9.49 2.54
CA CYS A 345 -8.24 -8.64 1.54
C CYS A 345 -8.16 -9.34 0.17
N ASN A 346 -7.63 -10.56 0.14
CA ASN A 346 -7.56 -11.40 -1.05
C ASN A 346 -8.96 -11.62 -1.66
N LYS A 347 -9.95 -11.93 -0.82
CA LYS A 347 -11.34 -12.11 -1.27
C LYS A 347 -11.91 -10.83 -1.88
N ALA A 348 -11.68 -9.66 -1.28
CA ALA A 348 -12.17 -8.39 -1.83
C ALA A 348 -11.58 -8.13 -3.22
N LEU A 349 -10.28 -8.35 -3.40
CA LEU A 349 -9.60 -8.22 -4.69
C LEU A 349 -10.14 -9.21 -5.74
N LEU A 350 -10.31 -10.49 -5.38
CA LEU A 350 -10.83 -11.52 -6.29
C LEU A 350 -12.30 -11.33 -6.63
N ASP A 351 -13.12 -10.88 -5.67
CA ASP A 351 -14.53 -10.59 -5.91
C ASP A 351 -14.68 -9.45 -6.92
N GLU A 352 -13.89 -8.38 -6.79
CA GLU A 352 -13.92 -7.24 -7.72
C GLU A 352 -13.23 -7.57 -9.06
N TYR A 353 -12.08 -8.26 -9.02
CA TYR A 353 -11.22 -8.58 -10.16
C TYR A 353 -10.88 -10.08 -10.19
N PRO A 354 -11.73 -10.93 -10.79
CA PRO A 354 -11.58 -12.39 -10.70
C PRO A 354 -10.33 -12.99 -11.36
N LYS A 355 -9.62 -12.21 -12.18
CA LYS A 355 -8.36 -12.64 -12.81
C LYS A 355 -7.12 -12.18 -12.05
N MET A 356 -7.28 -11.40 -10.98
CA MET A 356 -6.17 -10.89 -10.17
C MET A 356 -5.34 -12.04 -9.62
N THR A 357 -4.03 -11.88 -9.64
CA THR A 357 -3.11 -12.78 -8.93
C THR A 357 -2.49 -12.06 -7.76
N MET A 358 -2.36 -12.75 -6.64
CA MET A 358 -1.64 -12.27 -5.47
C MET A 358 -0.68 -13.37 -5.05
N PHE A 359 0.54 -12.99 -4.69
CA PHE A 359 1.49 -13.92 -4.09
C PHE A 359 2.19 -13.28 -2.91
N GLY A 360 2.31 -14.05 -1.82
CA GLY A 360 2.92 -13.61 -0.58
C GLY A 360 4.41 -13.88 -0.54
N GLU A 361 5.17 -12.95 0.02
CA GLU A 361 6.51 -13.24 0.50
C GLU A 361 6.41 -14.07 1.78
N THR A 362 6.71 -15.37 1.65
CA THR A 362 6.70 -16.32 2.77
C THR A 362 8.08 -16.90 2.96
N TRP A 363 9.01 -16.09 3.48
CA TRP A 363 10.36 -16.55 3.76
C TRP A 363 10.36 -17.45 5.01
N VAL A 364 10.09 -18.73 4.77
CA VAL A 364 9.98 -19.77 5.78
C VAL A 364 10.93 -20.92 5.48
N HIS A 365 10.98 -21.91 6.37
CA HIS A 365 11.85 -23.08 6.24
C HIS A 365 11.00 -24.35 6.16
N GLY A 366 10.94 -24.96 4.97
CA GLY A 366 10.16 -26.16 4.69
C GLY A 366 9.05 -25.93 3.65
N THR A 367 8.85 -26.89 2.76
CA THR A 367 7.80 -26.83 1.72
C THR A 367 6.41 -26.86 2.34
N ALA A 368 6.19 -27.66 3.39
CA ALA A 368 4.93 -27.66 4.13
C ALA A 368 4.63 -26.30 4.78
N ASN A 369 5.64 -25.64 5.35
CA ASN A 369 5.48 -24.30 5.93
C ASN A 369 5.09 -23.28 4.85
N GLN A 370 5.74 -23.33 3.68
CA GLN A 370 5.43 -22.45 2.54
C GLN A 370 4.00 -22.70 2.04
N ALA A 371 3.63 -23.96 1.82
CA ALA A 371 2.32 -24.36 1.34
C ALA A 371 1.16 -23.99 2.28
N TYR A 372 1.40 -23.92 3.61
CA TYR A 372 0.40 -23.49 4.58
C TYR A 372 -0.18 -22.10 4.29
N PHE A 373 0.65 -21.18 3.77
CA PHE A 373 0.24 -19.81 3.49
C PHE A 373 -0.43 -19.64 2.11
N ALA A 374 -0.26 -20.58 1.19
CA ALA A 374 -0.98 -20.61 -0.09
C ALA A 374 -2.33 -21.33 0.06
N GLU A 375 -3.24 -21.17 -0.91
CA GLU A 375 -4.41 -22.04 -1.05
C GLU A 375 -3.95 -23.50 -1.09
N ASN A 376 -4.46 -24.30 -0.14
CA ASN A 376 -4.00 -25.66 0.07
C ASN A 376 -5.11 -26.59 0.55
N THR A 377 -4.81 -27.89 0.56
CA THR A 377 -5.74 -28.94 0.98
C THR A 377 -5.45 -29.47 2.39
N PHE A 378 -4.53 -28.86 3.15
CA PHE A 378 -4.14 -29.33 4.48
C PHE A 378 -5.28 -29.23 5.46
N GLN A 379 -5.46 -30.20 6.35
CA GLN A 379 -6.52 -30.17 7.37
C GLN A 379 -6.11 -29.36 8.60
N THR A 380 -5.87 -28.07 8.39
CA THR A 380 -5.55 -27.08 9.43
C THR A 380 -6.77 -26.25 9.83
N ALA A 381 -6.73 -25.63 11.01
CA ALA A 381 -7.81 -24.78 11.51
C ALA A 381 -8.03 -23.54 10.64
N PHE A 382 -6.95 -22.96 10.11
CA PHE A 382 -6.99 -21.87 9.14
C PHE A 382 -6.85 -22.41 7.71
N LYS A 383 -7.55 -21.77 6.76
CA LYS A 383 -7.49 -22.07 5.33
C LYS A 383 -7.14 -20.80 4.59
N SER A 384 -5.95 -20.73 4.00
CA SER A 384 -5.55 -19.58 3.18
C SER A 384 -6.30 -19.59 1.85
N ASN A 385 -6.63 -18.41 1.33
CA ASN A 385 -7.11 -18.22 -0.04
C ASN A 385 -6.09 -17.47 -0.92
N LEU A 386 -4.83 -17.40 -0.48
CA LEU A 386 -3.77 -16.76 -1.24
C LEU A 386 -3.41 -17.61 -2.47
N PRO A 387 -3.50 -17.07 -3.70
CA PRO A 387 -3.28 -17.88 -4.91
C PRO A 387 -1.87 -18.45 -5.08
N GLY A 388 -0.85 -17.86 -4.45
CA GLY A 388 0.52 -18.34 -4.55
C GLY A 388 1.47 -17.66 -3.57
N VAL A 389 2.72 -18.08 -3.58
CA VAL A 389 3.79 -17.56 -2.73
C VAL A 389 5.08 -17.46 -3.52
N THR A 390 6.02 -16.65 -3.04
CA THR A 390 7.40 -16.70 -3.52
C THR A 390 8.03 -18.04 -3.12
N ASP A 391 8.51 -18.80 -4.11
CA ASP A 391 9.07 -20.13 -3.87
C ASP A 391 10.53 -20.07 -3.40
N PHE A 392 10.69 -19.67 -2.14
CA PHE A 392 11.99 -19.63 -1.47
C PHE A 392 12.56 -21.03 -1.25
N GLN A 393 11.71 -22.06 -1.16
CA GLN A 393 12.19 -23.43 -0.98
C GLN A 393 12.95 -23.90 -2.20
N THR A 394 12.37 -23.78 -3.40
CA THR A 394 13.06 -24.18 -4.63
C THR A 394 14.31 -23.33 -4.86
N LEU A 395 14.31 -22.03 -4.55
CA LEU A 395 15.50 -21.19 -4.70
C LEU A 395 16.63 -21.59 -3.73
N PHE A 396 16.40 -21.45 -2.41
CA PHE A 396 17.45 -21.59 -1.41
C PHE A 396 17.76 -23.04 -1.03
N TYR A 397 16.79 -23.93 -1.17
CA TYR A 397 16.92 -25.34 -0.86
C TYR A 397 16.82 -26.21 -2.12
N GLY A 398 16.97 -25.67 -3.32
CA GLY A 398 17.02 -26.47 -4.55
C GLY A 398 18.07 -25.96 -5.53
N ILE A 399 17.77 -24.86 -6.21
CA ILE A 399 18.58 -24.28 -7.29
C ILE A 399 19.97 -23.86 -6.76
N LEU A 400 20.04 -23.07 -5.68
CA LEU A 400 21.32 -22.59 -5.17
C LEU A 400 22.24 -23.74 -4.69
N PRO A 401 21.77 -24.72 -3.91
CA PRO A 401 22.54 -25.93 -3.62
C PRO A 401 22.99 -26.66 -4.88
N ALA A 402 22.12 -26.86 -5.86
CA ALA A 402 22.44 -27.55 -7.10
C ALA A 402 23.57 -26.88 -7.91
N LEU A 403 23.63 -25.54 -7.88
CA LEU A 403 24.66 -24.78 -8.59
C LEU A 403 25.97 -24.63 -7.80
N ASN A 404 25.92 -24.64 -6.47
CA ASN A 404 27.06 -24.22 -5.63
C ASN A 404 27.65 -25.33 -4.74
N GLN A 405 26.98 -26.48 -4.61
CA GLN A 405 27.46 -27.59 -3.79
C GLN A 405 27.86 -28.80 -4.64
N PRO A 406 28.83 -29.62 -4.19
CA PRO A 406 29.13 -30.88 -4.84
C PRO A 406 27.94 -31.84 -4.76
N PHE A 407 27.92 -32.84 -5.64
CA PHE A 407 26.97 -33.95 -5.55
C PHE A 407 27.13 -34.67 -4.21
N GLY A 408 26.01 -34.90 -3.53
CA GLY A 408 25.91 -35.68 -2.30
C GLY A 408 24.53 -36.30 -2.16
N TRP A 409 24.28 -37.06 -1.10
CA TRP A 409 22.98 -37.72 -0.88
C TRP A 409 21.85 -36.69 -0.70
N THR A 410 22.16 -35.56 -0.06
CA THR A 410 21.22 -34.48 0.22
C THR A 410 21.69 -33.11 -0.27
N GLU A 411 22.82 -33.05 -0.97
CA GLU A 411 23.51 -31.86 -1.45
C GLU A 411 23.48 -31.77 -2.97
N GLY A 412 23.87 -30.61 -3.50
CA GLY A 412 23.99 -30.41 -4.95
C GLY A 412 22.66 -30.65 -5.66
N VAL A 413 22.71 -31.31 -6.82
CA VAL A 413 21.51 -31.55 -7.64
C VAL A 413 20.45 -32.42 -6.94
N ASN A 414 20.86 -33.32 -6.02
CA ASN A 414 19.91 -34.14 -5.26
C ASN A 414 19.05 -33.27 -4.34
N LYS A 415 19.60 -32.16 -3.82
CA LYS A 415 18.82 -31.21 -3.04
C LYS A 415 17.65 -30.63 -3.85
N LEU A 416 17.90 -30.22 -5.10
CA LEU A 416 16.84 -29.74 -6.01
C LEU A 416 15.77 -30.82 -6.25
N TYR A 417 16.18 -32.05 -6.55
CA TYR A 417 15.24 -33.16 -6.72
C TYR A 417 14.38 -33.36 -5.47
N THR A 418 14.99 -33.43 -4.28
CA THR A 418 14.25 -33.66 -3.03
C THR A 418 13.32 -32.51 -2.69
N THR A 419 13.68 -31.27 -2.99
CA THR A 419 12.79 -30.12 -2.73
C THR A 419 11.60 -30.13 -3.68
N LEU A 420 11.83 -30.30 -4.98
CA LEU A 420 10.75 -30.37 -5.97
C LEU A 420 9.84 -31.59 -5.79
N SER A 421 10.34 -32.70 -5.22
CA SER A 421 9.48 -33.85 -4.91
C SER A 421 8.52 -33.60 -3.73
N ASN A 422 8.70 -32.49 -3.00
CA ASN A 422 7.89 -32.09 -1.85
C ASN A 422 7.10 -30.79 -2.08
N ASP A 423 7.16 -30.20 -3.28
CA ASP A 423 6.48 -28.95 -3.66
C ASP A 423 5.09 -29.21 -4.26
#